data_AF-A0A927SBM0-F1
#
_entry.id   AF-A0A927SBM0-F1
#
_cell.length_a   1.000
_cell.length_b   1.000
_cell.length_c   1.000
_cell.angle_alpha   90.00
_cell.angle_beta   90.00
_cell.angle_gamma   90.00
#
_symmetry.space_group_name_H-M   'P 1'
#
loop_
_entity.id
_entity.type
_entity.pdbx_description
1 polymer ?
#
loop_
_entity_poly.entity_id
_entity_poly.type
_entity_poly.pdbx_seq_one_letter_code
_entity_poly.pdbx_strand_id
1 'polypeptide(L)' 'MEIKTHEDKKIVEVWLTNAEQEDAGVKARLNLLYAKYKNDGYTVAVFKSGNKDLFQCTADLLRFNQPLHRVP' A
#
# COMPACT_ATOMS: atom_id res chain seq x y z
N MET A 1 -7.81 -3.59 6.90
CA MET A 1 -7.32 -4.40 5.79
C MET A 1 -8.42 -4.46 4.75
N GLU A 2 -8.13 -3.91 3.57
CA GLU A 2 -9.01 -3.97 2.40
C GLU A 2 -8.41 -4.95 1.39
N ILE A 3 -9.27 -5.69 0.67
CA ILE A 3 -8.85 -6.65 -0.35
C ILE A 3 -9.64 -6.37 -1.63
N LYS A 4 -8.95 -6.27 -2.76
CA LYS A 4 -9.54 -6.14 -4.10
C LYS A 4 -8.97 -7.22 -5.01
N THR A 5 -9.83 -7.87 -5.76
CA THR A 5 -9.43 -8.94 -6.68
C THR A 5 -9.67 -8.50 -8.11
N HIS A 6 -8.62 -8.61 -8.92
CA HIS A 6 -8.60 -8.35 -10.35
C HIS A 6 -8.48 -9.69 -11.07
N GLU A 7 -9.62 -10.29 -11.37
CA GLU A 7 -9.74 -11.64 -11.95
C GLU A 7 -9.08 -11.75 -13.34
N ASP A 8 -9.20 -10.68 -14.15
CA ASP A 8 -8.64 -10.55 -15.49
C ASP A 8 -7.10 -10.62 -15.50
N LYS A 9 -6.47 -10.06 -14.46
CA LYS A 9 -5.01 -10.01 -14.31
C LYS A 9 -4.46 -11.09 -13.40
N LYS A 10 -5.34 -11.87 -12.75
CA LYS A 10 -4.98 -12.80 -11.67
C LYS A 10 -4.18 -12.10 -10.56
N ILE A 11 -4.62 -10.90 -10.16
CA ILE A 11 -3.99 -10.11 -9.09
C ILE A 11 -4.98 -9.91 -7.93
N VAL A 12 -4.50 -10.11 -6.70
CA VAL A 12 -5.21 -9.72 -5.47
C VAL A 12 -4.43 -8.61 -4.80
N GLU A 13 -5.03 -7.44 -4.68
CA GLU A 13 -4.47 -6.32 -3.95
C GLU A 13 -4.94 -6.37 -2.50
N VAL A 14 -4.01 -6.22 -1.56
CA VAL A 14 -4.30 -6.13 -0.13
C VAL A 14 -3.74 -4.82 0.40
N TRP A 15 -4.59 -4.02 1.02
CA TRP A 15 -4.22 -2.71 1.56
C TRP A 15 -4.25 -2.77 3.09
N LEU A 16 -3.12 -2.48 3.71
CA LEU A 16 -2.93 -2.48 5.16
C LEU A 16 -2.69 -1.06 5.66
N THR A 17 -3.44 -0.67 6.69
CA THR A 17 -3.12 0.55 7.44
C THR A 17 -1.80 0.37 8.21
N ASN A 18 -1.27 1.46 8.79
CA ASN A 18 -0.04 1.38 9.57
C ASN A 18 -0.18 0.50 10.82
N ALA A 19 -1.29 0.63 11.55
CA ALA A 19 -1.57 -0.17 12.75
C ALA A 19 -1.70 -1.68 12.45
N GLU A 20 -2.28 -2.02 11.30
CA GLU A 20 -2.55 -3.41 10.92
C GLU A 20 -1.30 -4.17 10.45
N GLN A 21 -0.23 -3.49 10.07
CA GLN A 21 0.99 -4.14 9.58
C GLN A 21 1.69 -4.96 10.66
N GLU A 22 1.58 -4.54 11.92
CA GLU A 22 2.19 -5.22 13.06
C GLU A 22 1.22 -6.15 13.79
N ASP A 23 -0.07 -6.10 13.45
CA ASP A 23 -1.08 -6.94 14.08
C ASP A 23 -0.90 -8.43 13.71
N ALA A 24 -0.79 -9.27 14.75
CA ALA A 24 -0.55 -10.71 14.58
C ALA A 24 -1.73 -11.43 13.91
N GLY A 25 -2.97 -10.99 14.17
CA GLY A 25 -4.16 -11.55 13.55
C GLY A 25 -4.23 -11.24 12.05
N VAL A 26 -3.86 -10.03 11.65
CA VAL A 26 -3.73 -9.61 10.26
C VAL A 26 -2.64 -10.41 9.55
N LYS A 27 -1.46 -10.59 10.17
CA LYS A 27 -0.37 -11.43 9.62
C LYS A 27 -0.81 -12.88 9.40
N ALA A 28 -1.53 -13.48 10.36
CA ALA A 28 -2.06 -14.84 10.22
C ALA A 28 -3.08 -14.94 9.06
N ARG A 29 -3.98 -13.98 8.95
CA ARG A 29 -4.98 -13.93 7.87
C ARG A 29 -4.34 -13.74 6.49
N LEU A 30 -3.26 -12.95 6.39
CA LEU A 30 -2.46 -12.81 5.17
C LEU A 30 -1.80 -14.12 4.74
N ASN A 31 -1.24 -14.90 5.68
CA ASN A 31 -0.63 -16.18 5.37
C ASN A 31 -1.65 -17.18 4.76
N LEU A 32 -2.87 -17.21 5.28
CA LEU A 32 -3.95 -18.01 4.71
C LEU A 32 -4.33 -17.53 3.30
N LEU A 33 -4.34 -16.21 3.08
CA LEU A 33 -4.61 -15.61 1.78
C LEU A 33 -3.55 -16.00 0.74
N TYR A 34 -2.27 -15.92 1.11
CA TYR A 34 -1.17 -16.35 0.25
C TYR A 34 -1.28 -17.83 -0.11
N ALA A 35 -1.58 -18.69 0.86
CA ALA A 35 -1.72 -20.12 0.62
C ALA A 35 -2.87 -20.42 -0.36
N LYS A 36 -4.02 -19.77 -0.17
CA LYS A 36 -5.18 -19.91 -1.06
C LYS A 36 -4.85 -19.49 -2.49
N TYR A 37 -4.38 -18.26 -2.68
CA TYR A 37 -4.21 -17.68 -4.01
C TYR A 37 -2.98 -18.18 -4.77
N LYS A 38 -1.94 -18.65 -4.06
CA LYS A 38 -0.78 -19.29 -4.69
C LYS A 38 -1.17 -20.55 -5.46
N ASN A 39 -2.10 -21.33 -4.92
CA ASN A 39 -2.57 -22.57 -5.56
C ASN A 39 -3.39 -22.29 -6.84
N ASP A 40 -4.07 -21.13 -6.87
CA ASP A 40 -4.95 -20.73 -7.97
C ASP A 40 -4.22 -19.89 -9.05
N GLY A 41 -2.90 -19.72 -8.92
CA GLY A 41 -2.05 -18.99 -9.88
C GLY A 41 -2.17 -17.47 -9.80
N TYR A 42 -2.70 -16.92 -8.70
CA TYR A 42 -2.84 -15.48 -8.50
C TYR A 42 -1.58 -14.88 -7.88
N THR A 43 -1.28 -13.64 -8.24
CA THR A 43 -0.28 -12.80 -7.58
C THR A 43 -0.96 -11.97 -6.49
N VAL A 44 -0.47 -12.06 -5.25
CA VAL A 44 -0.96 -11.21 -4.15
C VAL A 44 0.00 -10.03 -3.97
N ALA A 45 -0.50 -8.82 -4.22
CA ALA A 45 0.23 -7.56 -4.03
C ALA A 45 -0.22 -6.89 -2.72
N VAL A 46 0.71 -6.65 -1.79
CA VAL A 46 0.39 -6.07 -0.48
C VAL A 46 0.93 -4.66 -0.38
N PHE A 47 0.03 -3.69 -0.27
CA PHE A 47 0.32 -2.27 -0.06
C PHE A 47 0.26 -1.96 1.44
N LYS A 48 1.34 -1.36 1.93
CA LYS A 48 1.54 -1.02 3.34
C LYS A 48 1.55 0.49 3.50
N SER A 49 0.62 1.04 4.28
CA SER A 49 0.64 2.47 4.59
C SER A 49 1.91 2.86 5.34
N GLY A 50 2.60 3.90 4.87
CA GLY A 50 3.74 4.48 5.56
C GLY A 50 3.37 5.13 6.90
N ASN A 51 4.39 5.55 7.66
CA ASN A 51 4.21 6.24 8.94
C ASN A 51 4.22 7.77 8.83
N LYS A 52 4.53 8.29 7.64
CA LYS A 52 4.75 9.73 7.45
C LYS A 52 3.44 10.47 7.35
N ASP A 53 3.41 11.67 7.91
CA ASP A 53 2.28 12.57 7.74
C ASP A 53 2.14 12.97 6.26
N LEU A 54 0.97 12.69 5.70
CA LEU A 54 0.71 12.90 4.28
C LEU A 54 0.68 14.39 3.93
N PHE A 55 0.16 15.23 4.82
CA PHE A 55 0.07 16.67 4.60
C PHE A 55 1.47 17.28 4.53
N GLN A 56 2.32 17.01 5.51
CA GLN A 56 3.69 17.50 5.55
C GLN A 56 4.51 17.00 4.36
N CYS A 57 4.42 15.71 4.02
CA CYS A 57 5.14 15.17 2.86
C CYS A 57 4.72 15.86 1.56
N THR A 58 3.43 16.16 1.41
CA THR A 58 2.91 16.85 0.23
C THR A 58 3.37 18.31 0.21
N ALA A 59 3.31 19.01 1.35
CA ALA A 59 3.77 20.38 1.47
C ALA A 59 5.28 20.51 1.15
N ASP A 60 6.11 19.61 1.68
CA ASP A 60 7.55 19.56 1.43
C ASP A 60 7.84 19.31 -0.06
N LEU A 61 7.13 18.36 -0.67
CA LEU A 61 7.27 18.08 -2.10
C LEU A 61 6.90 19.29 -2.96
N LEU A 62 5.80 19.97 -2.63
CA LEU A 62 5.38 21.18 -3.33
C LEU A 62 6.41 22.30 -3.17
N ARG A 63 6.92 22.52 -1.96
CA ARG A 63 7.94 23.55 -1.71
C ARG A 63 9.26 23.24 -2.42
N PHE A 64 9.67 21.98 -2.47
CA PHE A 64 10.86 21.55 -3.19
C PHE A 64 10.71 21.77 -4.71
N ASN A 65 9.52 21.48 -5.25
CA ASN A 65 9.22 21.61 -6.67
C ASN A 65 8.71 22.99 -7.09
N GLN A 66 8.54 23.92 -6.15
CA GLN A 66 8.23 25.30 -6.50
C GLN A 66 9.36 25.83 -7.37
N PRO A 67 9.08 26.29 -8.61
CA PRO A 67 10.09 26.99 -9.38
C PRO A 67 10.55 28.15 -8.51
N LEU A 68 11.85 28.19 -8.18
CA LEU A 68 12.46 29.39 -7.63
C LEU A 68 11.97 30.52 -8.51
N HIS A 69 11.21 31.46 -7.94
CA HIS A 69 10.92 32.72 -8.62
C HIS A 69 12.29 33.26 -9.04
N ARG A 70 12.64 33.09 -10.32
CA ARG A 70 13.64 33.89 -10.98
C ARG A 70 13.02 35.27 -11.02
N VAL A 71 13.15 36.00 -9.91
CA VAL A 71 12.97 37.44 -9.94
C VAL A 71 14.10 37.98 -10.82
N PRO A 72 13.77 38.84 -11.81
CA PRO A 72 14.73 39.37 -12.77
C PRO A 72 15.87 40.16 -12.11
#